data_AF-A0A6J8DCY5-F1
#
_entry.id   AF-A0A6J8DCY5-F1
#
_cell.length_a   1.000
_cell.length_b   1.000
_cell.length_c   1.000
_cell.angle_alpha   90.00
_cell.angle_beta   90.00
_cell.angle_gamma   90.00
#
_symmetry.space_group_name_H-M   'P 1'
#
loop_
_entity.id
_entity.type
_entity.pdbx_description
1 polymer ?
#
loop_
_entity_poly.entity_id
_entity_poly.type
_entity_poly.pdbx_seq_one_letter_code
_entity_poly.pdbx_strand_id
1 'polypeptide(L)'
;MIMKGKADYQRDIKEELMIEGKIDLSSVGSGESSLILNTHFPYRFLPRKLIETGGKIIHVTRNPKDRYVSLYHHAISSGLLGPKSENVTWKQYFNDYVFGEEGNVEGEERKQNILTVHFEKLKSDPVTEIQRLADFVNIHVTNNLVKDIVDKCDFKNLKKADKDIKSMGQEMKVLIEASTKDNPSLKLPENYRKGSVADWTIHFTVAQNEKFDALFEFEMKDIDLDVFYEITNT
;
A
#
# COMPACT_ATOMS: atom_id res chain seq x y z
N MET A 1 -7.58 -4.00 -13.52
CA MET A 1 -7.85 -3.37 -14.83
C MET A 1 -7.02 -4.01 -15.95
N ILE A 2 -5.68 -4.04 -15.86
CA ILE A 2 -4.79 -4.71 -16.83
C ILE A 2 -5.23 -6.15 -17.15
N MET A 3 -5.36 -7.01 -16.12
CA MET A 3 -5.78 -8.41 -16.29
C MET A 3 -7.13 -8.58 -17.02
N LYS A 4 -8.01 -7.58 -16.97
CA LYS A 4 -9.36 -7.62 -17.58
C LYS A 4 -9.42 -6.92 -18.93
N GLY A 5 -8.35 -6.25 -19.36
CA GLY A 5 -8.33 -5.43 -20.57
C GLY A 5 -9.32 -4.24 -20.55
N LYS A 6 -9.80 -3.84 -19.37
CA LYS A 6 -10.83 -2.81 -19.18
C LYS A 6 -10.56 -1.95 -17.94
N ALA A 7 -10.82 -0.66 -18.04
CA ALA A 7 -10.63 0.34 -16.98
C ALA A 7 -11.85 0.44 -16.04
N ASP A 8 -12.33 -0.71 -15.58
CA ASP A 8 -13.45 -0.80 -14.64
C ASP A 8 -12.95 -0.92 -13.20
N TYR A 9 -13.61 -0.21 -12.28
CA TYR A 9 -13.34 -0.34 -10.86
C TYR A 9 -13.74 -1.73 -10.35
N GLN A 10 -12.89 -2.30 -9.52
CA GLN A 10 -13.20 -3.49 -8.73
C GLN A 10 -14.26 -3.16 -7.67
N ARG A 11 -15.19 -4.09 -7.46
CA ARG A 11 -16.21 -4.00 -6.39
C ARG A 11 -15.74 -4.60 -5.07
N ASP A 12 -14.90 -5.64 -5.13
CA ASP A 12 -14.31 -6.26 -3.94
C ASP A 12 -13.52 -5.22 -3.14
N ILE A 13 -13.66 -5.24 -1.83
CA ILE A 13 -12.87 -4.35 -0.96
C ILE A 13 -11.44 -4.86 -0.82
N LYS A 14 -10.50 -3.95 -0.54
CA LYS A 14 -9.06 -4.28 -0.48
C LYS A 14 -8.82 -5.36 0.58
N GLU A 15 -9.50 -5.22 1.71
CA GLU A 15 -9.39 -6.03 2.92
C GLU A 15 -9.84 -7.48 2.69
N GLU A 16 -10.83 -7.73 1.82
CA GLU A 16 -11.26 -9.09 1.45
C GLU A 16 -10.23 -9.83 0.59
N LEU A 17 -9.36 -9.08 -0.09
CA LEU A 17 -8.26 -9.61 -0.89
C LEU A 17 -6.94 -9.71 -0.12
N MET A 18 -6.92 -9.28 1.15
CA MET A 18 -5.73 -9.39 1.99
C MET A 18 -5.50 -10.82 2.44
N ILE A 19 -4.26 -11.30 2.34
CA ILE A 19 -3.87 -12.64 2.82
C ILE A 19 -4.04 -12.71 4.35
N GLU A 20 -3.75 -11.62 5.06
CA GLU A 20 -3.85 -11.47 6.51
C GLU A 20 -5.27 -11.74 7.05
N GLY A 21 -6.30 -11.44 6.25
CA GLY A 21 -7.70 -11.65 6.63
C GLY A 21 -8.23 -13.04 6.28
N LYS A 22 -7.43 -13.90 5.63
CA LYS A 22 -7.88 -15.23 5.19
C LYS A 22 -7.49 -16.29 6.19
N ILE A 23 -8.50 -16.87 6.85
CA ILE A 23 -8.35 -18.00 7.77
C ILE A 23 -7.91 -19.26 7.01
N ASP A 24 -8.38 -19.43 5.78
CA ASP A 24 -8.05 -20.58 4.94
C ASP A 24 -7.76 -20.16 3.49
N LEU A 25 -6.52 -20.39 3.06
CA LEU A 25 -6.05 -20.16 1.70
C LEU A 25 -6.36 -21.35 0.76
N SER A 26 -6.95 -22.44 1.24
CA SER A 26 -7.31 -23.59 0.39
C SER A 26 -8.43 -23.27 -0.61
N SER A 27 -9.30 -22.31 -0.25
CA SER A 27 -10.38 -21.77 -1.09
C SER A 27 -9.92 -20.74 -2.12
N VAL A 28 -8.68 -20.25 -2.00
CA VAL A 28 -8.08 -19.23 -2.86
C VAL A 28 -7.67 -19.87 -4.18
N GLY A 29 -8.44 -19.61 -5.25
CA GLY A 29 -8.14 -20.08 -6.61
C GLY A 29 -9.00 -21.24 -7.12
N SER A 30 -10.08 -21.62 -6.43
CA SER A 30 -10.97 -22.72 -6.84
C SER A 30 -12.00 -22.36 -7.94
N GLY A 31 -11.88 -21.22 -8.64
CA GLY A 31 -12.92 -20.76 -9.59
C GLY A 31 -12.50 -19.84 -10.74
N GLU A 32 -11.42 -19.07 -10.65
CA GLU A 32 -10.96 -18.19 -11.74
C GLU A 32 -9.43 -18.28 -11.92
N SER A 33 -8.96 -18.26 -13.17
CA SER A 33 -7.55 -18.52 -13.52
C SER A 33 -6.58 -17.38 -13.19
N SER A 34 -7.01 -16.31 -12.52
CA SER A 34 -6.14 -15.18 -12.14
C SER A 34 -6.67 -14.45 -10.91
N LEU A 35 -6.35 -14.98 -9.72
CA LEU A 35 -6.68 -14.32 -8.46
C LEU A 35 -5.58 -13.31 -8.10
N ILE A 36 -5.95 -12.04 -7.94
CA ILE A 36 -5.08 -10.98 -7.43
C ILE A 36 -5.31 -10.88 -5.92
N LEU A 37 -4.24 -11.06 -5.14
CA LEU A 37 -4.25 -10.88 -3.69
C LEU A 37 -3.30 -9.73 -3.32
N ASN A 38 -3.49 -9.18 -2.12
CA ASN A 38 -2.56 -8.22 -1.55
C ASN A 38 -2.14 -8.63 -0.14
N THR A 39 -0.99 -8.14 0.30
CA THR A 39 -0.49 -8.37 1.66
C THR A 39 0.59 -7.35 2.00
N HIS A 40 0.78 -7.11 3.30
CA HIS A 40 1.88 -6.35 3.87
C HIS A 40 2.93 -7.27 4.52
N PHE A 41 2.78 -8.60 4.38
CA PHE A 41 3.73 -9.55 4.91
C PHE A 41 5.11 -9.44 4.23
N PRO A 42 6.20 -9.49 5.02
CA PRO A 42 7.54 -9.76 4.49
C PRO A 42 7.58 -10.99 3.58
N TYR A 43 8.48 -10.97 2.59
CA TYR A 43 8.55 -12.00 1.56
C TYR A 43 8.70 -13.42 2.14
N ARG A 44 9.48 -13.61 3.22
CA ARG A 44 9.62 -14.89 3.95
C ARG A 44 8.32 -15.51 4.44
N PHE A 45 7.27 -14.70 4.64
CA PHE A 45 5.98 -15.15 5.16
C PHE A 45 4.94 -15.36 4.06
N LEU A 46 5.31 -15.15 2.79
CA LEU A 46 4.42 -15.45 1.67
C LEU A 46 4.19 -16.97 1.56
N PRO A 47 3.00 -17.39 1.04
CA PRO A 47 2.71 -18.81 0.86
C PRO A 47 3.79 -19.49 0.01
N ARG A 48 4.42 -20.54 0.54
CA ARG A 48 5.53 -21.24 -0.14
C ARG A 48 5.17 -21.68 -1.57
N LYS A 49 3.93 -22.15 -1.76
CA LYS A 49 3.42 -22.55 -3.08
C LYS A 49 3.49 -21.40 -4.10
N LEU A 50 3.21 -20.16 -3.71
CA LEU A 50 3.31 -18.98 -4.58
C LEU A 50 4.75 -18.83 -5.11
N ILE A 51 5.72 -18.98 -4.21
CA ILE A 51 7.15 -18.86 -4.52
C ILE A 51 7.59 -20.01 -5.42
N GLU A 52 7.26 -21.25 -5.06
CA GLU A 52 7.64 -22.47 -5.80
C GLU A 52 7.04 -22.54 -7.20
N THR A 53 5.80 -22.04 -7.40
CA THR A 53 5.16 -22.03 -8.72
C THR A 53 5.57 -20.85 -9.61
N GLY A 54 6.50 -20.00 -9.14
CA GLY A 54 6.92 -18.81 -9.89
C GLY A 54 5.83 -17.74 -10.00
N GLY A 55 5.01 -17.60 -8.97
CA GLY A 55 3.98 -16.56 -8.90
C GLY A 55 4.59 -15.16 -9.02
N LYS A 56 3.92 -14.29 -9.76
CA LYS A 56 4.35 -12.89 -9.96
C LYS A 56 3.98 -12.06 -8.74
N ILE A 57 4.95 -11.33 -8.21
CA ILE A 57 4.79 -10.44 -7.05
C ILE A 57 5.05 -9.01 -7.52
N ILE A 58 4.15 -8.10 -7.18
CA ILE A 58 4.34 -6.67 -7.40
C ILE A 58 4.60 -6.06 -6.02
N HIS A 59 5.84 -5.64 -5.77
CA HIS A 59 6.23 -5.00 -4.52
C HIS A 59 6.10 -3.49 -4.67
N VAL A 60 5.12 -2.90 -3.99
CA VAL A 60 4.93 -1.44 -4.01
C VAL A 60 5.66 -0.83 -2.83
N THR A 61 6.65 0.01 -3.12
CA THR A 61 7.40 0.77 -2.13
C THR A 61 7.08 2.26 -2.21
N ARG A 62 7.37 2.97 -1.13
CA ARG A 62 7.20 4.42 -1.00
C ARG A 62 8.31 4.93 -0.10
N ASN A 63 8.75 6.16 -0.30
CA ASN A 63 9.75 6.76 0.56
C ASN A 63 9.35 6.66 2.03
N PRO A 64 10.31 6.32 2.90
CA PRO A 64 10.04 5.88 4.26
C PRO A 64 9.45 7.00 5.12
N LYS A 65 9.77 8.27 4.82
CA LYS A 65 9.26 9.44 5.56
C LYS A 65 7.78 9.68 5.28
N ASP A 66 7.38 9.73 4.01
CA ASP A 66 5.96 9.84 3.65
C ASP A 66 5.16 8.61 4.10
N ARG A 67 5.75 7.41 4.02
CA ARG A 67 5.16 6.19 4.55
C ARG A 67 4.86 6.35 6.04
N TYR A 68 5.82 6.82 6.83
CA TYR A 68 5.68 6.97 8.27
C TYR A 68 4.62 8.02 8.66
N VAL A 69 4.56 9.16 7.95
CA VAL A 69 3.46 10.13 8.11
C VAL A 69 2.11 9.50 7.75
N SER A 70 2.06 8.73 6.67
CA SER A 70 0.83 8.05 6.26
C SER A 70 0.37 7.04 7.31
N LEU A 71 1.30 6.29 7.90
CA LEU A 71 1.03 5.32 8.95
C LEU A 71 0.52 5.99 10.23
N TYR A 72 1.13 7.10 10.64
CA TYR A 72 0.62 7.92 11.75
C TYR A 72 -0.85 8.25 11.55
N HIS A 73 -1.22 8.88 10.44
CA HIS A 73 -2.61 9.24 10.18
C HIS A 73 -3.55 8.03 10.02
N HIS A 74 -3.04 6.93 9.45
CA HIS A 74 -3.79 5.68 9.38
C HIS A 74 -4.09 5.15 10.78
N ALA A 75 -3.09 5.08 11.67
CA ALA A 75 -3.24 4.60 13.03
C ALA A 75 -4.20 5.47 13.86
N ILE A 76 -4.15 6.79 13.68
CA ILE A 76 -5.08 7.73 14.30
C ILE A 76 -6.51 7.49 13.80
N SER A 77 -6.71 7.43 12.47
CA SER A 77 -8.05 7.33 11.88
C SER A 77 -8.71 5.97 12.04
N SER A 78 -7.92 4.90 12.15
CA SER A 78 -8.41 3.54 12.39
C SER A 78 -8.60 3.22 13.88
N GLY A 79 -8.00 3.99 14.79
CA GLY A 79 -8.01 3.66 16.22
C GLY A 79 -6.99 2.59 16.62
N LEU A 80 -5.98 2.30 15.79
CA LEU A 80 -4.97 1.28 16.05
C LEU A 80 -4.12 1.56 17.30
N LEU A 81 -4.06 2.80 17.77
CA LEU A 81 -3.35 3.18 19.00
C LEU A 81 -4.21 3.02 20.26
N GLY A 82 -5.39 2.42 20.11
CA GLY A 82 -6.32 2.18 21.20
C GLY A 82 -7.18 3.40 21.55
N PRO A 83 -7.82 3.38 22.74
CA PRO A 83 -8.70 4.46 23.17
C PRO A 83 -7.98 5.80 23.13
N LYS A 84 -8.65 6.83 22.58
CA LYS A 84 -8.11 8.18 22.41
C LYS A 84 -6.96 8.29 21.41
N SER A 85 -6.88 7.37 20.43
CA SER A 85 -5.94 7.47 19.30
C SER A 85 -5.91 8.88 18.71
N GLU A 86 -7.06 9.54 18.55
CA GLU A 86 -7.20 10.91 18.04
C GLU A 86 -6.42 12.00 18.80
N ASN A 87 -6.01 11.74 20.05
CA ASN A 87 -5.26 12.68 20.87
C ASN A 87 -3.73 12.47 20.79
N VAL A 88 -3.27 11.41 20.14
CA VAL A 88 -1.85 11.15 19.95
C VAL A 88 -1.31 12.15 18.93
N THR A 89 -0.37 13.00 19.36
CA THR A 89 0.28 13.98 18.48
C THR A 89 1.39 13.35 17.64
N TRP A 90 1.75 13.99 16.53
CA TRP A 90 2.89 13.57 15.72
C TRP A 90 4.17 13.45 16.54
N LYS A 91 4.43 14.41 17.44
CA LYS A 91 5.62 14.38 18.30
C LYS A 91 5.66 13.15 19.22
N GLN A 92 4.51 12.76 19.78
CA GLN A 92 4.41 11.55 20.60
C GLN A 92 4.61 10.32 19.73
N TYR A 93 3.88 10.23 18.62
CA TYR A 93 3.96 9.10 17.71
C TYR A 93 5.40 8.84 17.22
N PHE A 94 6.08 9.89 16.76
CA PHE A 94 7.46 9.82 16.26
C PHE A 94 8.47 9.33 17.32
N ASN A 95 8.25 9.67 18.60
CA ASN A 95 9.16 9.30 19.67
C ASN A 95 8.89 7.90 20.23
N ASP A 96 7.62 7.50 20.30
CA ASP A 96 7.19 6.28 21.00
C ASP A 96 7.15 5.07 20.05
N TYR A 97 6.89 5.27 18.76
CA TYR A 97 6.73 4.20 17.77
C TYR A 97 7.94 4.18 16.84
N VAL A 98 9.05 3.62 17.32
CA VAL A 98 10.32 3.58 16.58
C VAL A 98 10.15 2.82 15.25
N PHE A 99 10.73 3.40 14.20
CA PHE A 99 10.72 2.98 12.79
C PHE A 99 11.22 1.54 12.48
N GLY A 100 11.63 0.75 13.49
CA GLY A 100 12.37 -0.50 13.31
C GLY A 100 11.55 -1.80 13.16
N GLU A 101 10.25 -1.84 13.45
CA GLU A 101 9.47 -3.08 13.24
C GLU A 101 9.05 -3.30 11.77
N GLU A 102 9.03 -2.24 10.96
CA GLU A 102 8.65 -2.29 9.55
C GLU A 102 9.83 -2.44 8.58
N GLY A 103 11.07 -2.41 9.09
CA GLY A 103 12.33 -2.45 8.31
C GLY A 103 12.65 -3.79 7.65
N ASN A 104 11.73 -4.76 7.65
CA ASN A 104 11.89 -6.04 6.97
C ASN A 104 11.68 -5.90 5.44
N VAL A 105 12.39 -4.97 4.81
CA VAL A 105 12.57 -4.99 3.36
C VAL A 105 13.61 -6.07 3.09
N GLU A 106 13.15 -7.25 2.73
CA GLU A 106 14.05 -8.29 2.27
C GLU A 106 14.57 -7.88 0.89
N GLY A 107 15.89 -7.93 0.69
CA GLY A 107 16.60 -7.59 -0.56
C GLY A 107 16.30 -8.51 -1.74
N GLU A 108 15.09 -9.06 -1.78
CA GLU A 108 14.60 -10.05 -2.72
C GLU A 108 14.03 -9.40 -3.98
N GLU A 109 14.05 -8.05 -4.07
CA GLU A 109 13.55 -7.25 -5.19
C GLU A 109 14.19 -7.58 -6.56
N ARG A 110 15.29 -8.34 -6.57
CA ARG A 110 16.01 -8.76 -7.78
C ARG A 110 15.59 -10.13 -8.30
N LYS A 111 14.65 -10.82 -7.64
CA LYS A 111 14.11 -12.08 -8.19
C LYS A 111 13.29 -11.78 -9.43
N GLN A 112 13.44 -12.61 -10.47
CA GLN A 112 12.79 -12.43 -11.77
C GLN A 112 11.25 -12.38 -11.70
N ASN A 113 10.65 -12.93 -10.65
CA ASN A 113 9.22 -12.95 -10.41
C ASN A 113 8.73 -11.82 -9.49
N ILE A 114 9.58 -10.82 -9.19
CA ILE A 114 9.23 -9.65 -8.40
C ILE A 114 9.43 -8.38 -9.24
N LEU A 115 8.40 -7.54 -9.29
CA LEU A 115 8.49 -6.19 -9.85
C LEU A 115 8.37 -5.17 -8.72
N THR A 116 9.44 -4.41 -8.47
CA THR A 116 9.39 -3.27 -7.56
C THR A 116 8.83 -2.04 -8.25
N VAL A 117 7.76 -1.48 -7.68
CA VAL A 117 7.09 -0.27 -8.14
C VAL A 117 7.23 0.79 -7.06
N HIS A 118 7.76 1.95 -7.43
CA HIS A 118 7.91 3.08 -6.51
C HIS A 118 6.68 3.98 -6.65
N PHE A 119 6.02 4.29 -5.53
CA PHE A 119 4.88 5.21 -5.49
C PHE A 119 5.23 6.54 -6.17
N GLU A 120 6.46 7.02 -6.01
CA GLU A 120 6.93 8.27 -6.59
C GLU A 120 7.00 8.23 -8.11
N LYS A 121 7.47 7.11 -8.68
CA LYS A 121 7.47 6.90 -10.14
C LYS A 121 6.06 6.76 -10.69
N LEU A 122 5.18 6.04 -9.97
CA LEU A 122 3.75 5.98 -10.32
C LEU A 122 3.09 7.36 -10.33
N LYS A 123 3.52 8.26 -9.44
CA LYS A 123 3.00 9.63 -9.37
C LYS A 123 3.59 10.54 -10.45
N SER A 124 4.84 10.36 -10.82
CA SER A 124 5.53 11.21 -11.80
C SER A 124 5.24 10.80 -13.25
N ASP A 125 5.24 9.51 -13.54
CA ASP A 125 4.97 8.96 -14.87
C ASP A 125 4.10 7.69 -14.79
N PRO A 126 2.80 7.86 -14.51
CA PRO A 126 1.87 6.75 -14.40
C PRO A 126 1.71 5.97 -15.71
N VAL A 127 1.95 6.58 -16.87
CA VAL A 127 1.79 5.90 -18.17
C VAL A 127 2.87 4.83 -18.33
N THR A 128 4.13 5.21 -18.14
CA THR A 128 5.26 4.28 -18.24
C THR A 128 5.18 3.18 -17.19
N GLU A 129 4.83 3.50 -15.94
CA GLU A 129 4.75 2.49 -14.88
C GLU A 129 3.60 1.49 -15.11
N ILE A 130 2.46 1.93 -15.68
CA ILE A 130 1.35 1.02 -16.04
C ILE A 130 1.73 0.11 -17.22
N GLN A 131 2.49 0.61 -18.20
CA GLN A 131 3.02 -0.23 -19.28
C GLN A 131 4.00 -1.27 -18.75
N ARG A 132 4.93 -0.86 -17.89
CA ARG A 132 5.90 -1.75 -17.23
C ARG A 132 5.22 -2.83 -16.38
N LEU A 133 4.12 -2.48 -15.69
CA LEU A 133 3.27 -3.44 -14.98
C LEU A 133 2.61 -4.44 -15.92
N ALA A 134 2.09 -3.98 -17.06
CA ALA A 134 1.44 -4.82 -18.06
C ALA A 134 2.43 -5.80 -18.70
N ASP A 135 3.63 -5.33 -19.05
CA ASP A 135 4.72 -6.15 -19.56
C ASP A 135 5.13 -7.23 -18.55
N PHE A 136 5.30 -6.84 -17.28
CA PHE A 136 5.63 -7.80 -16.22
C PHE A 136 4.59 -8.89 -16.05
N VAL A 137 3.29 -8.58 -16.17
CA VAL A 137 2.22 -9.59 -16.11
C VAL A 137 1.98 -10.30 -17.45
N ASN A 138 2.76 -10.01 -18.50
CA ASN A 138 2.65 -10.56 -19.85
C ASN A 138 1.29 -10.25 -20.52
N ILE A 139 0.78 -9.03 -20.35
CA ILE A 139 -0.48 -8.60 -20.95
C ILE A 139 -0.26 -7.41 -21.86
N HIS A 140 -0.68 -7.54 -23.11
CA HIS A 140 -0.68 -6.43 -24.04
C HIS A 140 -1.79 -5.43 -23.68
N VAL A 141 -1.41 -4.15 -23.53
CA VAL A 141 -2.34 -3.04 -23.26
C VAL A 141 -2.23 -1.99 -24.36
N THR A 142 -3.36 -1.46 -24.81
CA THR A 142 -3.36 -0.37 -25.79
C THR A 142 -3.10 0.96 -25.11
N ASN A 143 -2.56 1.94 -25.85
CA ASN A 143 -2.34 3.29 -25.33
C ASN A 143 -3.64 3.94 -24.80
N ASN A 144 -4.78 3.63 -25.40
CA ASN A 144 -6.08 4.12 -24.93
C ASN A 144 -6.44 3.50 -23.58
N LEU A 145 -6.30 2.18 -23.44
CA LEU A 145 -6.54 1.50 -22.17
C LEU A 145 -5.60 2.01 -21.07
N VAL A 146 -4.33 2.27 -21.38
CA VAL A 146 -3.38 2.85 -20.42
C VAL A 146 -3.87 4.22 -19.94
N LYS A 147 -4.27 5.11 -20.86
CA LYS A 147 -4.83 6.43 -20.51
C LYS A 147 -6.08 6.32 -19.65
N ASP A 148 -6.99 5.42 -20.00
CA ASP A 148 -8.22 5.19 -19.22
C ASP A 148 -7.91 4.67 -17.80
N ILE A 149 -6.93 3.78 -17.67
CA ILE A 149 -6.45 3.30 -16.37
C ILE A 149 -5.84 4.44 -15.56
N VAL A 150 -4.98 5.26 -16.17
CA VAL A 150 -4.35 6.40 -15.49
C VAL A 150 -5.40 7.39 -15.00
N ASP A 151 -6.40 7.73 -15.82
CA ASP A 151 -7.51 8.60 -15.41
C ASP A 151 -8.30 8.00 -14.24
N LYS A 152 -8.73 6.74 -14.36
CA LYS A 152 -9.47 6.05 -13.29
C LYS A 152 -8.67 5.91 -12.00
N CYS A 153 -7.37 5.71 -12.10
CA CYS A 153 -6.47 5.58 -10.96
C CYS A 153 -5.96 6.92 -10.42
N ASP A 154 -6.39 8.07 -10.97
CA ASP A 154 -6.12 9.37 -10.36
C ASP A 154 -6.66 9.40 -8.91
N PHE A 155 -5.93 10.09 -8.04
CA PHE A 155 -6.25 10.12 -6.61
C PHE A 155 -7.67 10.64 -6.33
N LYS A 156 -8.14 11.66 -7.05
CA LYS A 156 -9.48 12.22 -6.86
C LYS A 156 -10.54 11.23 -7.34
N ASN A 157 -10.29 10.58 -8.47
CA ASN A 157 -11.19 9.60 -9.07
C ASN A 157 -11.29 8.34 -8.20
N LEU A 158 -10.17 7.82 -7.67
CA LEU A 158 -10.16 6.73 -6.71
C LEU A 158 -10.85 7.10 -5.40
N LYS A 159 -10.57 8.28 -4.81
CA LYS A 159 -11.23 8.74 -3.57
C LYS A 159 -12.75 8.84 -3.74
N LYS A 160 -13.23 9.22 -4.93
CA LYS A 160 -14.65 9.24 -5.26
C LYS A 160 -15.20 7.82 -5.45
N ALA A 161 -14.54 6.99 -6.25
CA ALA A 161 -14.96 5.61 -6.51
C ALA A 161 -15.01 4.75 -5.24
N ASP A 162 -14.12 4.99 -4.29
CA ASP A 162 -14.12 4.31 -3.00
C ASP A 162 -15.41 4.58 -2.19
N LYS A 163 -15.95 5.79 -2.30
CA LYS A 163 -17.23 6.15 -1.66
C LYS A 163 -18.44 5.63 -2.43
N ASP A 164 -18.38 5.69 -3.77
CA ASP A 164 -19.54 5.48 -4.63
C ASP A 164 -19.73 4.01 -5.05
N ILE A 165 -18.63 3.26 -5.21
CA ILE A 165 -18.62 1.93 -5.85
C ILE A 165 -18.25 0.83 -4.86
N LYS A 166 -17.25 1.09 -4.03
CA LYS A 166 -16.94 0.22 -2.89
C LYS A 166 -17.89 0.56 -1.76
N SER A 167 -19.16 0.25 -1.97
CA SER A 167 -20.06 -0.04 -0.87
C SER A 167 -19.36 -1.16 -0.12
N MET A 168 -18.59 -0.83 0.92
CA MET A 168 -17.99 -1.82 1.80
C MET A 168 -19.08 -2.84 2.08
N GLY A 169 -18.79 -4.11 1.82
CA GLY A 169 -19.73 -5.19 2.08
C GLY A 169 -20.36 -4.92 3.45
N GLN A 170 -21.68 -4.88 3.49
CA GLN A 170 -22.47 -4.59 4.69
C GLN A 170 -21.93 -5.37 5.91
N GLU A 171 -21.35 -6.54 5.66
CA GLU A 171 -20.64 -7.43 6.58
C GLU A 171 -19.39 -6.81 7.25
N MET A 172 -18.48 -6.14 6.54
CA MET A 172 -17.30 -5.48 7.14
C MET A 172 -17.72 -4.28 8.00
N LYS A 173 -18.75 -3.55 7.56
CA LYS A 173 -19.35 -2.47 8.35
C LYS A 173 -19.94 -3.00 9.64
N VAL A 174 -20.68 -4.11 9.56
CA VAL A 174 -21.25 -4.82 10.73
C VAL A 174 -20.15 -5.39 11.63
N LEU A 175 -19.05 -5.92 11.09
CA LEU A 175 -17.93 -6.46 11.87
C LEU A 175 -17.22 -5.35 12.68
N ILE A 176 -17.02 -4.20 12.06
CA ILE A 176 -16.44 -3.02 12.72
C ILE A 176 -17.42 -2.48 13.75
N GLU A 177 -18.70 -2.32 13.42
CA GLU A 177 -19.75 -1.93 14.37
C GLU A 177 -19.93 -2.92 15.54
N ALA A 178 -19.66 -4.20 15.33
CA ALA A 178 -19.65 -5.21 16.39
C ALA A 178 -18.38 -5.09 17.25
N SER A 179 -17.22 -4.84 16.63
CA SER A 179 -15.92 -4.68 17.32
C SER A 179 -15.81 -3.35 18.07
N THR A 180 -16.54 -2.32 17.65
CA THR A 180 -16.59 -1.02 18.33
C THR A 180 -17.35 -1.05 19.66
N LYS A 181 -18.15 -2.10 19.92
CA LYS A 181 -18.83 -2.26 21.22
C LYS A 181 -17.83 -2.46 22.36
N ASP A 182 -16.74 -3.20 22.10
CA ASP A 182 -15.70 -3.49 23.09
C ASP A 182 -14.51 -2.51 23.01
N ASN A 183 -14.32 -1.86 21.86
CA ASN A 183 -13.36 -0.77 21.69
C ASN A 183 -13.96 0.39 20.85
N PRO A 184 -14.59 1.40 21.50
CA PRO A 184 -15.25 2.52 20.81
C PRO A 184 -14.33 3.38 19.93
N SER A 185 -13.01 3.20 20.04
CA SER A 185 -12.01 3.96 19.27
C SER A 185 -11.70 3.36 17.90
N LEU A 186 -12.01 2.07 17.68
CA LEU A 186 -11.78 1.44 16.38
C LEU A 186 -12.75 2.05 15.34
N LYS A 187 -12.21 2.64 14.29
CA LYS A 187 -12.98 3.35 13.26
C LYS A 187 -12.56 2.89 11.88
N LEU A 188 -13.41 3.19 10.90
CA LEU A 188 -13.01 3.04 9.50
C LEU A 188 -11.89 4.05 9.18
N PRO A 189 -10.71 3.58 8.72
CA PRO A 189 -9.62 4.48 8.39
C PRO A 189 -9.99 5.39 7.22
N GLU A 190 -9.51 6.64 7.25
CA GLU A 190 -9.55 7.50 6.06
C GLU A 190 -8.44 7.07 5.09
N ASN A 191 -8.76 6.10 4.23
CA ASN A 191 -7.80 5.51 3.29
C ASN A 191 -7.24 6.49 2.24
N TYR A 192 -7.95 7.59 1.96
CA TYR A 192 -7.56 8.60 0.96
C TYR A 192 -7.28 9.95 1.61
N ARG A 193 -6.09 10.12 2.19
CA ARG A 193 -5.67 11.36 2.86
C ARG A 193 -5.20 12.45 1.90
N LYS A 194 -4.01 12.26 1.28
CA LYS A 194 -3.39 13.27 0.38
C LYS A 194 -2.91 12.74 -0.98
N GLY A 195 -2.38 11.52 -1.05
CA GLY A 195 -1.93 10.93 -2.32
C GLY A 195 -0.78 11.69 -3.01
N SER A 196 0.04 12.39 -2.24
CA SER A 196 1.16 13.23 -2.69
C SER A 196 2.51 12.66 -2.24
N VAL A 197 3.57 13.11 -2.92
CA VAL A 197 4.97 12.90 -2.53
C VAL A 197 5.45 14.14 -1.76
N ALA A 198 6.38 13.95 -0.83
CA ALA A 198 7.00 14.97 0.01
C ALA A 198 6.08 15.63 1.05
N ASP A 199 4.98 14.97 1.44
CA ASP A 199 4.13 15.46 2.54
C ASP A 199 4.88 15.43 3.88
N TRP A 200 5.86 14.55 4.04
CA TRP A 200 6.68 14.46 5.25
C TRP A 200 7.33 15.79 5.66
N THR A 201 7.67 16.65 4.70
CA THR A 201 8.34 17.95 4.93
C THR A 201 7.57 18.90 5.83
N ILE A 202 6.24 18.78 5.91
CA ILE A 202 5.40 19.62 6.78
C ILE A 202 5.19 19.04 8.18
N HIS A 203 5.58 17.77 8.42
CA HIS A 203 5.41 17.11 9.72
C HIS A 203 6.74 16.98 10.46
N PHE A 204 7.81 16.65 9.75
CA PHE A 204 9.12 16.45 10.33
C PHE A 204 9.73 17.79 10.75
N THR A 205 10.20 17.88 11.99
CA THR A 205 11.18 18.91 12.35
C THR A 205 12.55 18.54 11.79
N VAL A 206 13.47 19.51 11.70
CA VAL A 206 14.86 19.26 11.27
C VAL A 206 15.50 18.16 12.12
N ALA A 207 15.38 18.23 13.45
CA ALA A 207 15.93 17.22 14.36
C ALA A 207 15.29 15.83 14.17
N GLN A 208 13.99 15.76 13.89
CA GLN A 208 13.32 14.50 13.57
C GLN A 208 13.84 13.93 12.25
N ASN A 209 14.04 14.79 11.25
CA ASN A 209 14.58 14.40 9.95
C ASN A 209 15.99 13.81 10.08
N GLU A 210 16.90 14.51 10.77
CA GLU A 210 18.27 14.04 10.99
C GLU A 210 18.30 12.70 11.75
N LYS A 211 17.48 12.57 12.81
CA LYS A 211 17.36 11.31 13.56
C LYS A 211 16.85 10.17 12.69
N PHE A 212 15.87 10.45 11.83
CA PHE A 212 15.29 9.47 10.91
C PHE A 212 16.31 9.04 9.86
N ASP A 213 17.00 9.99 9.23
CA ASP A 213 18.00 9.73 8.20
C ASP A 213 19.13 8.84 8.73
N ALA A 214 19.64 9.14 9.93
CA ALA A 214 20.68 8.32 10.55
C ALA A 214 20.22 6.87 10.85
N LEU A 215 18.97 6.69 11.28
CA LEU A 215 18.41 5.36 11.54
C LEU A 215 18.18 4.60 10.22
N PHE A 216 17.59 5.26 9.22
CA PHE A 216 17.31 4.66 7.93
C PHE A 216 18.59 4.23 7.21
N GLU A 217 19.62 5.07 7.22
CA GLU A 217 20.93 4.74 6.66
C GLU A 217 21.54 3.52 7.35
N PHE A 218 21.43 3.42 8.68
CA PHE A 218 21.91 2.28 9.44
C PHE A 218 21.15 0.99 9.11
N GLU A 219 19.82 1.03 9.03
CA GLU A 219 18.97 -0.14 8.76
C GLU A 219 19.06 -0.62 7.31
N MET A 220 19.21 0.31 6.36
CA MET A 220 19.14 0.00 4.93
C MET A 220 20.51 -0.14 4.26
N LYS A 221 21.61 -0.05 5.01
CA LYS A 221 22.99 -0.10 4.47
C LYS A 221 23.30 -1.31 3.58
N ASP A 222 22.63 -2.43 3.82
CA ASP A 222 22.85 -3.70 3.11
C ASP A 222 21.69 -4.02 2.14
N ILE A 223 20.73 -3.11 1.96
CA ILE A 223 19.55 -3.28 1.13
C ILE A 223 19.69 -2.40 -0.13
N ASP A 224 19.58 -3.02 -1.29
CA ASP A 224 19.76 -2.38 -2.58
C ASP A 224 18.40 -1.91 -3.14
N LEU A 225 17.83 -0.91 -2.46
CA LEU A 225 16.53 -0.30 -2.78
C LEU A 225 16.67 1.20 -3.06
N ASP A 226 16.23 1.62 -4.25
CA ASP A 226 16.13 3.04 -4.59
C ASP A 226 15.04 3.75 -3.77
N VAL A 227 15.37 4.93 -3.24
CA VAL A 227 14.43 5.78 -2.49
C VAL A 227 14.33 7.15 -3.14
N PHE A 228 13.11 7.61 -3.39
CA PHE A 228 12.82 8.90 -4.01
C PHE A 228 12.03 9.77 -3.04
N TYR A 229 12.61 10.84 -2.50
CA TYR A 229 11.90 11.70 -1.53
C TYR A 229 11.05 12.80 -2.19
N GLU A 230 11.28 13.06 -3.48
CA GLU A 230 10.64 14.12 -4.27
C GLU A 230 10.40 13.64 -5.71
N ILE A 231 9.47 14.30 -6.43
CA ILE A 231 9.28 14.09 -7.86
C ILE A 231 10.19 15.08 -8.60
N THR A 232 11.26 14.56 -9.22
CA THR A 232 12.08 15.35 -10.15
C THR A 232 11.47 15.26 -11.53
N ASN A 233 11.00 16.39 -12.08
CA ASN A 233 10.64 16.46 -13.49
C ASN A 233 11.93 16.50 -14.30
N THR A 234 12.30 15.38 -14.94
CA THR A 234 13.29 15.36 -16.03
C THR A 234 12.60 15.50 -17.37
#